data_AF-A0A4Y7U4E3-F1
#
_entry.id   AF-A0A4Y7U4E3-F1
#
_cell.length_a   1.000
_cell.length_b   1.000
_cell.length_c   1.000
_cell.angle_alpha   90.00
_cell.angle_beta   90.00
_cell.angle_gamma   90.00
#
_symmetry.space_group_name_H-M   'P 1'
#
loop_
_entity.id
_entity.type
_entity.pdbx_description
1 polymer ?
#
loop_
_entity_poly.entity_id
_entity_poly.type
_entity_poly.pdbx_seq_one_letter_code
_entity_poly.pdbx_strand_id
1 'polypeptide(L)'
;LARKYQLAKFSPNNTDEYYFYDDKGNEVEVKGIYIYPDKEPFVGYNYKSEYDRFGNKVKEQEITGNYRSIRFEKYKTQITQYDNFQNMTLDVFIASDGSYIKTVKK
;
A
#
# COMPACT_ATOMS: atom_id res chain seq x y z
N LEU A 1 7.50 14.16 9.01
CA LEU A 1 8.13 12.92 8.52
C LEU A 1 8.51 12.08 9.73
N ALA A 2 7.83 10.95 9.95
CA ALA A 2 8.26 9.97 10.94
C ALA A 2 9.03 8.87 10.21
N ARG A 3 10.24 8.55 10.66
CA ARG A 3 11.06 7.45 10.14
C ARG A 3 11.14 6.36 11.19
N LYS A 4 10.74 5.15 10.81
CA LYS A 4 10.87 3.97 11.65
C LYS A 4 12.04 3.15 11.13
N TYR A 5 13.05 2.99 11.98
CA TYR A 5 14.20 2.14 11.72
C TYR A 5 13.92 0.75 12.29
N GLN A 6 14.19 -0.29 11.50
CA GLN A 6 14.12 -1.67 11.96
C GLN A 6 15.53 -2.27 11.94
N LEU A 7 16.05 -2.64 13.11
CA LEU A 7 17.42 -3.15 13.30
C LEU A 7 17.70 -4.47 12.56
N ALA A 8 16.69 -5.33 12.38
CA ALA A 8 16.79 -6.53 11.56
C ALA A 8 15.39 -7.03 11.16
N LYS A 9 15.21 -7.38 9.88
CA LYS A 9 14.10 -8.24 9.42
C LYS A 9 14.67 -9.28 8.45
N PHE A 10 14.84 -10.50 8.95
CA PHE A 10 15.25 -11.62 8.11
C PHE A 10 14.02 -12.11 7.33
N SER A 11 13.90 -11.63 6.10
CA SER A 11 13.12 -12.15 4.97
C SER A 11 12.02 -11.21 4.44
N PRO A 12 12.02 -10.87 3.13
CA PRO A 12 13.11 -11.07 2.15
C PRO A 12 14.17 -9.95 2.18
N ASN A 13 13.98 -8.86 2.94
CA ASN A 13 14.86 -7.69 2.96
C ASN A 13 14.73 -6.81 4.22
N ASN A 14 15.77 -6.02 4.51
CA ASN A 14 15.64 -4.89 5.43
C ASN A 14 14.78 -3.81 4.77
N THR A 15 13.93 -3.15 5.55
CA THR A 15 13.01 -2.13 5.04
C THR A 15 13.06 -0.88 5.92
N ASP A 16 13.30 0.28 5.32
CA ASP A 16 13.08 1.57 5.96
C ASP A 16 11.67 2.06 5.62
N GLU A 17 10.89 2.40 6.64
CA GLU A 17 9.51 2.89 6.49
C GLU A 17 9.45 4.41 6.73
N TYR A 18 8.88 5.12 5.77
CA TYR A 18 8.65 6.57 5.82
C TYR A 18 7.15 6.84 5.84
N TYR A 19 6.70 7.58 6.85
CA TYR A 19 5.31 7.96 7.04
C TYR A 19 5.13 9.46 6.84
N PHE A 20 4.13 9.81 6.03
CA PHE A 20 3.72 11.18 5.75
C PHE A 20 2.33 11.39 6.33
N TYR A 21 2.17 12.50 7.04
CA TYR A 21 0.92 12.86 7.71
C TYR A 21 0.41 14.20 7.20
N ASP A 22 -0.91 14.36 7.16
CA ASP A 22 -1.54 15.67 6.94
C ASP A 22 -1.51 16.55 8.20
N ASP A 23 -2.09 17.74 8.11
CA ASP A 23 -2.18 18.72 9.21
C ASP A 23 -3.09 18.27 10.37
N LYS A 24 -3.93 17.25 10.14
CA LYS A 24 -4.81 16.62 11.13
C LYS A 24 -4.18 15.39 11.79
N GLY A 25 -2.99 14.99 11.34
CA GLY A 25 -2.28 13.82 11.86
C GLY A 25 -2.69 12.49 11.22
N ASN A 26 -3.43 12.50 10.10
CA ASN A 26 -3.77 11.29 9.35
C ASN A 26 -2.60 10.83 8.48
N GLU A 27 -2.32 9.53 8.42
CA GLU A 27 -1.26 8.95 7.59
C GLU A 27 -1.67 8.92 6.10
N VAL A 28 -1.28 9.95 5.35
CA VAL A 28 -1.68 10.11 3.95
C VAL A 28 -0.79 9.37 2.95
N GLU A 29 0.44 9.01 3.34
CA GLU A 29 1.33 8.20 2.51
C GLU A 29 2.31 7.40 3.36
N VAL A 30 2.55 6.14 2.98
CA VAL A 30 3.59 5.29 3.55
C VAL A 30 4.46 4.70 2.44
N LYS A 31 5.78 4.81 2.59
CA LYS A 31 6.78 4.27 1.65
C LYS A 31 7.72 3.31 2.36
N GLY A 32 7.83 2.10 1.83
CA GLY A 32 8.84 1.13 2.25
C GLY A 32 9.99 1.09 1.25
N ILE A 33 11.20 1.39 1.71
CA ILE A 33 12.42 1.29 0.92
C ILE A 33 13.10 -0.04 1.24
N TYR A 34 13.20 -0.92 0.26
CA TYR A 34 13.87 -2.20 0.39
C TYR A 34 15.37 -2.03 0.25
N ILE A 35 16.11 -2.53 1.22
CA ILE A 35 17.56 -2.41 1.34
C ILE A 35 18.15 -3.82 1.25
N TYR A 36 19.11 -3.97 0.34
CA TYR A 36 19.83 -5.22 0.09
C TYR A 36 21.34 -4.96 0.14
N PRO A 37 22.16 -5.96 0.50
CA PRO A 37 23.62 -5.79 0.56
C PRO A 37 24.28 -5.60 -0.82
N ASP A 38 23.66 -6.12 -1.88
CA ASP A 38 24.26 -6.34 -3.20
C ASP A 38 23.67 -5.43 -4.30
N LYS A 39 22.75 -4.54 -3.96
CA LYS A 39 22.13 -3.61 -4.91
C LYS A 39 21.61 -2.34 -4.25
N GLU A 40 21.46 -1.30 -5.05
CA GLU A 40 20.90 -0.02 -4.63
C GLU A 40 19.48 -0.18 -4.02
N PRO A 41 19.18 0.54 -2.94
CA PRO A 41 17.84 0.54 -2.35
C PRO A 41 16.78 1.06 -3.34
N PHE A 42 15.58 0.50 -3.27
CA PHE A 42 14.47 0.92 -4.12
C PHE A 42 13.13 0.89 -3.37
N VAL A 43 12.13 1.60 -3.89
CA VAL A 43 10.78 1.63 -3.31
C VAL A 43 10.12 0.27 -3.51
N GLY A 44 9.99 -0.48 -2.42
CA GLY A 44 9.35 -1.79 -2.39
C GLY A 44 7.83 -1.70 -2.38
N TYR A 45 7.31 -0.72 -1.65
CA TYR A 45 5.89 -0.37 -1.66
C TYR A 45 5.67 1.12 -1.39
N ASN A 46 4.55 1.64 -1.89
CA ASN A 46 4.07 2.97 -1.63
C ASN A 46 2.53 2.94 -1.62
N TYR A 47 1.92 3.32 -0.50
CA TYR A 47 0.48 3.44 -0.35
C TYR A 47 0.10 4.89 -0.03
N LYS A 48 -0.97 5.37 -0.64
CA LYS A 48 -1.59 6.66 -0.32
C LYS A 48 -2.98 6.44 0.25
N SER A 49 -3.32 7.17 1.32
CA SER A 49 -4.61 7.07 1.98
C SER A 49 -5.38 8.40 1.89
N GLU A 50 -6.69 8.31 1.74
CA GLU A 50 -7.61 9.44 1.83
C GLU A 50 -8.54 9.24 3.03
N TYR A 51 -8.89 10.35 3.67
CA TYR A 51 -9.67 10.37 4.90
C TYR A 51 -10.89 11.29 4.75
N ASP A 52 -11.98 10.96 5.41
CA ASP A 52 -13.14 11.83 5.52
C ASP A 52 -12.88 13.01 6.48
N ARG A 53 -13.88 13.89 6.63
CA ARG A 53 -13.79 15.04 7.53
C ARG A 53 -13.64 14.69 9.01
N PHE A 54 -13.95 13.45 9.39
CA PHE A 54 -13.90 12.94 10.76
C PHE A 54 -12.60 12.17 11.04
N GLY A 55 -11.73 12.01 10.05
CA GLY A 55 -10.48 11.25 10.17
C GLY A 55 -10.63 9.75 9.94
N ASN A 56 -11.76 9.30 9.36
CA ASN A 56 -11.91 7.90 8.95
C ASN A 56 -11.25 7.70 7.59
N LYS A 57 -10.40 6.67 7.46
CA LYS A 57 -9.86 6.27 6.16
C LYS A 57 -11.02 5.85 5.25
N VAL A 58 -11.13 6.44 4.06
CA VAL A 58 -12.18 6.12 3.07
C VAL A 58 -11.62 5.43 1.84
N LYS A 59 -10.31 5.57 1.59
CA LYS A 59 -9.64 4.98 0.44
C LYS A 59 -8.17 4.77 0.72
N GLU A 60 -7.64 3.69 0.18
CA GLU A 60 -6.21 3.41 0.11
C GLU A 60 -5.85 3.06 -1.34
N GLN A 61 -4.74 3.59 -1.82
CA GLN A 61 -4.23 3.37 -3.17
C GLN A 61 -2.79 2.85 -3.13
N GLU A 62 -2.54 1.70 -3.75
CA GLU A 62 -1.20 1.13 -3.87
C GLU A 62 -0.52 1.65 -5.14
N ILE A 63 0.35 2.65 -4.97
CA ILE A 63 1.12 3.27 -6.05
C ILE A 63 2.21 2.30 -6.52
N THR A 64 3.02 1.81 -5.59
CA THR A 64 4.10 0.85 -5.83
C THR A 64 3.88 -0.35 -4.91
N GLY A 65 4.12 -1.56 -5.41
CA GLY A 65 3.90 -2.77 -4.64
C GLY A 65 3.93 -4.00 -5.52
N ASN A 66 3.85 -5.16 -4.85
CA ASN A 66 4.03 -6.45 -5.49
C ASN A 66 2.71 -7.05 -5.96
N TYR A 67 2.75 -7.73 -7.10
CA TYR A 67 1.65 -8.61 -7.51
C TYR A 67 1.54 -9.79 -6.54
N ARG A 68 0.31 -10.07 -6.11
CA ARG A 68 -0.07 -11.21 -5.28
C ARG A 68 -0.82 -12.21 -6.13
N SER A 69 -0.52 -13.49 -5.96
CA SER A 69 -1.27 -14.55 -6.64
C SER A 69 -2.64 -14.70 -5.99
N ILE A 70 -3.70 -14.54 -6.77
CA ILE A 70 -5.07 -14.89 -6.37
C ILE A 70 -5.50 -16.02 -7.30
N ARG A 71 -5.55 -17.26 -6.76
CA ARG A 71 -5.68 -18.49 -7.55
C ARG A 71 -4.53 -18.62 -8.57
N PHE A 72 -4.85 -18.73 -9.85
CA PHE A 72 -3.89 -18.95 -10.94
C PHE A 72 -3.41 -17.65 -11.61
N GLU A 73 -3.95 -16.51 -11.19
CA GLU A 73 -3.65 -15.20 -11.77
C GLU A 73 -2.94 -14.29 -10.77
N LYS A 74 -2.03 -13.44 -11.27
CA LYS A 74 -1.29 -12.46 -10.47
C LYS A 74 -1.97 -11.11 -10.57
N TYR A 75 -2.37 -10.58 -9.42
CA TYR A 75 -3.04 -9.30 -9.32
C TYR A 75 -2.31 -8.38 -8.36
N LYS A 76 -2.30 -7.09 -8.67
CA LYS A 76 -1.90 -6.04 -7.74
C LYS A 76 -3.16 -5.30 -7.32
N THR A 77 -3.39 -5.15 -6.02
CA THR A 77 -4.44 -4.24 -5.54
C THR A 77 -4.06 -2.83 -5.98
N GLN A 78 -5.01 -2.08 -6.51
CA GLN A 78 -4.77 -0.70 -6.91
C GLN A 78 -5.47 0.25 -5.96
N ILE A 79 -6.74 -0.04 -5.64
CA ILE A 79 -7.58 0.80 -4.80
C ILE A 79 -8.41 -0.10 -3.89
N THR A 80 -8.48 0.24 -2.62
CA THR A 80 -9.47 -0.27 -1.67
C THR A 80 -10.27 0.90 -1.13
N GLN A 81 -11.60 0.77 -1.03
CA GLN A 81 -12.49 1.76 -0.44
C GLN A 81 -13.24 1.20 0.76
N TYR A 82 -13.59 2.08 1.67
CA TYR A 82 -14.23 1.76 2.94
C TYR A 82 -15.52 2.56 3.13
N ASP A 83 -16.50 1.99 3.83
CA ASP A 83 -17.62 2.73 4.39
C ASP A 83 -17.24 3.42 5.71
N ASN A 84 -18.18 4.16 6.29
CA ASN A 84 -17.97 4.88 7.56
C ASN A 84 -17.81 3.95 8.77
N PHE A 85 -18.10 2.66 8.62
CA PHE A 85 -17.91 1.63 9.65
C PHE A 85 -16.60 0.86 9.45
N GLN A 86 -15.74 1.32 8.52
CA GLN A 86 -14.48 0.66 8.13
C GLN A 86 -14.68 -0.73 7.51
N ASN A 87 -15.85 -1.02 6.96
CA ASN A 87 -16.03 -2.18 6.11
C ASN A 87 -15.49 -1.87 4.72
N MET A 88 -14.71 -2.79 4.15
CA MET A 88 -14.33 -2.70 2.75
C MET A 88 -15.57 -2.78 1.87
N THR A 89 -15.76 -1.81 0.98
CA THR A 89 -16.88 -1.75 0.03
C THR A 89 -16.45 -2.01 -1.40
N LEU A 90 -15.18 -1.74 -1.72
CA LEU A 90 -14.62 -1.88 -3.05
C LEU A 90 -13.17 -2.32 -2.98
N ASP A 91 -12.81 -3.30 -3.80
CA ASP A 91 -11.42 -3.54 -4.21
C ASP A 91 -11.30 -3.47 -5.73
N VAL A 92 -10.26 -2.80 -6.19
CA VAL A 92 -9.86 -2.71 -7.60
C VAL A 92 -8.50 -3.38 -7.75
N PHE A 93 -8.39 -4.34 -8.65
CA PHE A 93 -7.17 -5.09 -8.92
C PHE A 93 -6.74 -4.94 -10.37
N ILE A 94 -5.43 -4.85 -10.62
CA ILE A 94 -4.85 -4.89 -11.97
C ILE A 94 -4.10 -6.21 -12.16
N ALA A 95 -4.33 -6.90 -13.27
CA ALA A 95 -3.55 -8.08 -13.68
C ALA A 95 -2.10 -7.74 -14.05
N SER A 96 -1.17 -8.69 -13.96
CA SER A 96 0.26 -8.45 -14.23
C SER A 96 0.61 -8.01 -15.66
N ASP A 97 -0.27 -8.30 -16.61
CA ASP A 97 -0.17 -7.89 -18.01
C ASP A 97 -0.86 -6.53 -18.29
N GLY A 98 -1.47 -5.92 -17.28
CA GLY A 98 -2.23 -4.67 -17.41
C GLY A 98 -3.55 -4.80 -18.16
N SER A 99 -3.97 -6.01 -18.55
CA SER A 99 -5.12 -6.22 -19.44
C SER A 99 -6.48 -6.10 -18.75
N TYR A 100 -6.53 -6.33 -17.43
CA TYR A 100 -7.77 -6.46 -16.70
C TYR A 100 -7.79 -5.66 -15.39
N ILE A 101 -8.87 -4.89 -15.23
CA ILE A 101 -9.25 -4.27 -13.96
C ILE A 101 -10.40 -5.09 -13.37
N LYS A 102 -10.12 -5.82 -12.28
CA LYS A 102 -11.16 -6.51 -11.52
C LYS A 102 -11.70 -5.60 -10.45
N THR A 103 -13.01 -5.36 -10.47
CA THR A 103 -13.68 -4.62 -9.41
C THR A 103 -14.54 -5.57 -8.60
N VAL A 104 -14.29 -5.66 -7.29
CA VAL A 104 -15.08 -6.47 -6.35
C VAL A 104 -15.82 -5.51 -5.42
N LYS A 105 -17.16 -5.48 -5.53
CA LYS A 105 -18.02 -4.84 -4.53
C LYS A 105 -18.33 -5.85 -3.44
N LYS A 106 -18.34 -5.40 -2.19
CA LYS A 106 -18.63 -6.24 -1.01
C LYS A 106 -20.05 -6.04 -0.51
#